data_AF-A0A7M2Y5M7-F1
#
_entry.id   AF-A0A7M2Y5M7-F1
#
_cell.length_a   1.000
_cell.length_b   1.000
_cell.length_c   1.000
_cell.angle_alpha   90.00
_cell.angle_beta   90.00
_cell.angle_gamma   90.00
#
_symmetry.space_group_name_H-M   'P 1'
#
loop_
_entity.id
_entity.type
_entity.pdbx_description
1 polymer ?
#
loop_
_entity_poly.entity_id
_entity_poly.type
_entity_poly.pdbx_seq_one_letter_code
_entity_poly.pdbx_strand_id
1 'polypeptide(L)' 'MKEYILKKERVFHFLLLALIAGSMFITDPIQKMFVLVFGILGLLVLSALKKQKILVIVYFVLMIAAGVFYYLMTNGKLNF' A
#
# COMPACT_ATOMS: atom_id res chain seq x y z
N MET A 1 -17.14 23.89 -5.81
CA MET A 1 -17.32 22.51 -5.28
C MET A 1 -16.25 21.50 -5.72
N LYS A 2 -15.58 21.65 -6.87
CA LYS A 2 -14.54 20.69 -7.31
C LYS A 2 -13.28 20.68 -6.43
N GLU A 3 -12.87 21.83 -5.87
CA GLU A 3 -11.65 21.95 -5.06
C GLU A 3 -11.71 21.21 -3.71
N TYR A 4 -12.87 21.15 -3.08
CA TYR A 4 -13.04 20.45 -1.80
C TYR A 4 -12.90 18.92 -1.94
N ILE A 5 -13.32 18.37 -3.08
CA ILE A 5 -13.18 16.94 -3.39
C ILE A 5 -11.70 16.62 -3.60
N LEU A 6 -11.00 17.44 -4.40
CA LEU A 6 -9.56 17.32 -4.65
C LEU A 6 -8.70 17.40 -3.37
N LYS A 7 -9.13 18.19 -2.38
CA LYS A 7 -8.42 18.33 -1.09
C LYS A 7 -8.58 17.10 -0.20
N LYS A 8 -9.80 16.53 -0.09
CA LYS A 8 -10.05 15.29 0.66
C LYS A 8 -9.32 14.09 0.07
N GLU A 9 -9.20 14.02 -1.24
CA GLU A 9 -8.47 12.94 -1.93
C GLU A 9 -6.98 12.93 -1.61
N ARG A 10 -6.35 14.12 -1.52
CA ARG A 10 -4.93 14.25 -1.18
C ARG A 10 -4.67 13.80 0.26
N VAL A 11 -5.61 14.10 1.16
CA VAL A 11 -5.58 13.64 2.56
C VAL A 11 -5.68 12.12 2.61
N PHE A 12 -6.60 11.50 1.87
CA PHE A 12 -6.74 10.04 1.84
C PHE A 12 -5.48 9.32 1.33
N HIS A 13 -4.88 9.86 0.27
CA HIS A 13 -3.63 9.35 -0.27
C HIS A 13 -2.49 9.46 0.75
N PHE A 14 -2.36 10.61 1.42
CA PHE A 14 -1.39 10.81 2.50
C PHE A 14 -1.64 9.89 3.70
N LEU A 15 -2.91 9.63 4.02
CA LEU A 15 -3.30 8.80 5.15
C LEU A 15 -2.94 7.32 4.90
N LEU A 16 -3.15 6.84 3.67
CA LEU A 16 -2.71 5.50 3.25
C LEU A 16 -1.18 5.39 3.18
N LEU A 17 -0.49 6.43 2.71
CA LEU A 17 0.97 6.49 2.76
C LEU A 17 1.50 6.47 4.20
N ALA A 18 0.87 7.22 5.10
CA ALA A 18 1.19 7.23 6.51
C ALA A 18 0.92 5.86 7.16
N LEU A 19 -0.14 5.16 6.72
CA LEU A 19 -0.44 3.80 7.16
C LEU A 19 0.65 2.81 6.72
N ILE A 20 1.11 2.91 5.46
CA ILE A 20 2.22 2.09 4.95
C ILE A 20 3.52 2.40 5.69
N ALA A 21 3.84 3.69 5.91
CA ALA A 21 5.01 4.09 6.69
C ALA A 21 4.91 3.59 8.14
N GLY A 22 3.73 3.67 8.74
CA GLY A 22 3.45 3.14 10.07
C GLY A 22 3.65 1.63 10.16
N SER A 23 3.34 0.89 9.10
CA SER A 23 3.59 -0.57 9.05
C SER A 23 5.06 -0.94 9.21
N MET A 24 6.00 -0.04 8.86
CA MET A 24 7.44 -0.31 9.04
C MET A 24 7.84 -0.47 10.50
N PHE A 25 7.10 0.15 11.42
CA PHE A 25 7.34 0.11 12.87
C PHE A 25 6.66 -1.09 13.56
N ILE A 26 5.87 -1.89 12.84
CA ILE A 26 5.22 -3.07 13.39
C ILE A 26 6.21 -4.23 13.41
N THR A 27 6.46 -4.78 14.60
CA THR A 27 7.41 -5.90 14.82
C THR A 27 6.81 -7.23 14.39
N ASP A 28 5.50 -7.40 14.53
CA ASP A 28 4.81 -8.63 14.14
C ASP A 28 4.71 -8.73 12.60
N PRO A 29 5.32 -9.74 11.97
CA PRO A 29 5.40 -9.82 10.51
C PRO A 29 4.03 -10.03 9.86
N ILE A 30 3.08 -10.68 10.54
CA ILE A 30 1.74 -10.93 10.02
C ILE A 30 0.93 -9.63 10.05
N GLN A 31 0.95 -8.90 11.17
CA GLN A 31 0.27 -7.61 11.28
C GLN A 31 0.89 -6.57 10.34
N LYS A 32 2.22 -6.52 10.24
CA LYS A 32 2.94 -5.68 9.29
C LYS A 32 2.46 -5.94 7.87
N MET A 33 2.41 -7.21 7.46
CA MET A 33 1.94 -7.63 6.16
C MET A 33 0.50 -7.19 5.89
N PHE A 34 -0.40 -7.42 6.86
CA PHE A 34 -1.80 -7.03 6.76
C PHE A 34 -1.96 -5.53 6.53
N VAL A 35 -1.29 -4.69 7.32
CA VAL A 35 -1.37 -3.23 7.21
C VAL A 35 -0.80 -2.74 5.87
N LEU A 36 0.31 -3.33 5.42
CA LEU A 36 0.98 -2.96 4.18
C LEU A 36 0.12 -3.32 2.96
N VAL A 37 -0.48 -4.51 2.94
CA VAL A 37 -1.42 -4.93 1.88
C VAL A 37 -2.69 -4.08 1.90
N PHE A 38 -3.27 -3.79 3.07
CA PHE A 38 -4.44 -2.91 3.18
C PHE A 38 -4.15 -1.50 2.67
N GLY A 39 -2.98 -0.95 3.01
CA GLY A 39 -2.53 0.36 2.55
C GLY A 39 -2.37 0.42 1.04
N ILE A 40 -1.71 -0.57 0.44
CA ILE A 40 -1.52 -0.65 -1.02
C ILE A 40 -2.86 -0.85 -1.74
N LEU A 41 -3.74 -1.73 -1.23
CA LEU A 41 -5.07 -1.94 -1.80
C LEU A 41 -5.91 -0.66 -1.76
N GLY A 42 -5.88 0.08 -0.66
CA GLY A 42 -6.56 1.38 -0.55
C GLY A 42 -6.07 2.38 -1.59
N LEU A 43 -4.75 2.43 -1.83
CA LEU A 43 -4.16 3.31 -2.85
C LEU A 43 -4.49 2.87 -4.27
N LEU A 44 -4.58 1.56 -4.49
CA LEU A 44 -4.92 0.97 -5.78
C LEU A 44 -6.39 1.27 -6.14
N VAL A 45 -7.31 1.07 -5.20
CA VAL A 45 -8.72 1.45 -5.35
C VAL A 45 -8.86 2.95 -5.61
N LEU A 46 -8.18 3.79 -4.81
CA LEU A 46 -8.21 5.24 -4.99
C LEU A 46 -7.67 5.66 -6.37
N SER A 47 -6.58 5.02 -6.85
CA SER A 47 -6.00 5.29 -8.16
C SER A 47 -6.88 4.80 -9.32
N ALA A 48 -7.56 3.66 -9.14
CA ALA A 48 -8.50 3.11 -10.11
C ALA A 48 -9.74 4.01 -10.26
N LEU A 49 -10.31 4.50 -9.16
CA LEU A 49 -11.38 5.50 -9.19
C LEU A 49 -10.94 6.79 -9.90
N LYS A 50 -9.68 7.19 -9.76
CA LYS A 50 -9.11 8.35 -10.45
C LYS A 50 -8.79 8.13 -11.93
N LYS A 51 -9.00 6.92 -12.50
CA LYS A 51 -8.55 6.53 -13.85
C LYS A 51 -7.05 6.81 -14.10
N GLN A 52 -6.26 6.89 -13.03
CA GLN A 52 -4.81 7.14 -13.11
C GLN A 52 -4.09 5.84 -13.44
N LYS A 53 -4.13 5.44 -14.72
CA LYS A 53 -3.60 4.16 -15.21
C LYS A 53 -2.18 3.87 -14.75
N ILE A 54 -1.30 4.89 -14.74
CA ILE A 54 0.10 4.75 -14.34
C ILE A 54 0.23 4.40 -12.85
N LEU A 55 -0.48 5.12 -11.98
CA LEU A 55 -0.41 4.88 -10.53
C LEU A 55 -1.02 3.53 -10.16
N VAL A 56 -2.09 3.11 -10.84
CA VAL A 56 -2.66 1.75 -10.66
C VAL A 56 -1.60 0.68 -10.96
N ILE A 57 -0.87 0.81 -12.06
CA ILE A 57 0.20 -0.15 -12.43
C ILE A 57 1.30 -0.16 -11.37
N VAL A 58 1.74 1.01 -10.91
CA VAL A 58 2.78 1.12 -9.86
C VAL A 58 2.34 0.43 -8.57
N TYR A 59 1.12 0.70 -8.08
CA TYR A 59 0.59 0.04 -6.87
C TYR A 59 0.38 -1.45 -7.05
N PHE A 60 -0.02 -1.90 -8.25
CA PHE A 60 -0.17 -3.31 -8.55
C PHE A 60 1.18 -4.04 -8.52
N VAL A 61 2.22 -3.46 -9.11
CA VAL A 61 3.58 -4.00 -9.05
C VAL A 61 4.11 -4.03 -7.61
N LEU A 62 3.87 -2.96 -6.83
CA LEU A 62 4.21 -2.92 -5.40
C LEU A 62 3.50 -4.01 -4.59
N MET A 63 2.24 -4.29 -4.91
CA MET A 63 1.46 -5.35 -4.25
C MET A 63 2.06 -6.73 -4.53
N ILE A 64 2.43 -7.01 -5.79
CA ILE A 64 3.11 -8.26 -6.16
C ILE A 64 4.47 -8.36 -5.47
N ALA A 65 5.25 -7.28 -5.47
CA ALA A 65 6.55 -7.25 -4.80
C ALA A 65 6.42 -7.53 -3.30
N ALA A 66 5.46 -6.90 -2.61
CA ALA A 66 5.19 -7.15 -1.20
C ALA A 66 4.81 -8.62 -0.94
N GLY A 67 3.97 -9.22 -1.78
CA GLY A 67 3.61 -10.63 -1.71
C GLY A 67 4.80 -11.57 -1.90
N VAL A 68 5.66 -11.28 -2.87
CA VAL A 68 6.90 -12.06 -3.13
C VAL A 68 7.87 -11.93 -1.96
N PHE A 69 8.10 -10.71 -1.45
CA PHE A 69 8.97 -10.48 -0.31
C PHE A 69 8.49 -11.24 0.94
N TYR A 70 7.19 -11.23 1.22
CA TYR A 70 6.62 -12.01 2.31
C TYR A 70 6.73 -13.50 2.12
N TYR A 71 6.50 -14.00 0.91
CA TYR A 71 6.66 -15.41 0.61
C TYR A 71 8.11 -15.86 0.85
N LEU A 72 9.10 -15.03 0.46
CA LEU A 72 10.52 -15.28 0.70
C LEU A 72 10.89 -15.20 2.18
N MET A 73 10.32 -14.26 2.93
CA MET A 73 10.52 -14.10 4.38
C MET A 73 9.91 -15.26 5.17
N THR A 74 8.67 -15.65 4.84
CA THR A 74 7.89 -16.67 5.56
C THR A 74 8.35 -18.10 5.24
N ASN A 75 8.79 -18.38 4.01
CA ASN A 75 9.36 -19.69 3.66
C ASN A 75 10.85 -19.84 4.03
N GLY A 76 11.42 -18.90 4.81
CA GLY A 76 12.77 -19.03 5.36
C GLY A 76 13.91 -19.04 4.32
N LYS A 77 13.67 -18.63 3.07
CA LYS A 77 14.75 -18.45 2.10
C LYS A 77 15.57 -17.18 2.34
N LEU A 78 15.06 -16.28 3.18
CA LEU A 78 15.76 -15.13 3.73
C LEU A 78 15.94 -15.32 5.25
N ASN A 79 16.66 -16.38 5.65
CA ASN A 79 17.25 -16.43 6.99
C ASN A 79 18.50 -15.54 6.94
N PHE A 80 18.42 -14.34 7.50
CA PHE A 80 19.57 -13.49 7.81
C PHE A 80 19.97 -13.71 9.27
#